data_AF-A0A8S1Q8W4-F1
#
_entry.id   AF-A0A8S1Q8W4-F1
#
_cell.length_a   1.000
_cell.length_b   1.000
_cell.length_c   1.000
_cell.angle_alpha   90.00
_cell.angle_beta   90.00
_cell.angle_gamma   90.00
#
_symmetry.space_group_name_H-M   'P 1'
#
loop_
_entity.id
_entity.type
_entity.pdbx_description
1 polymer ?
#
loop_
_entity_poly.entity_id
_entity_poly.type
_entity_poly.pdbx_seq_one_letter_code
_entity_poly.pdbx_strand_id
1 'polypeptide(L)'
;MNKKHKQIVLIDFIGCGKTTLFNKISNTDCKVKQGGESVTRQVFLKESSNGQGFRVLDTPGFGSSNNKIEHAVGVLNALTEGPLNQIFLVVKWERLGLMRNYIKIMVQIFMRYRNLVTLAVTHMDTADKETLEKDKLEFVNGMKTFGLNSFVYFSKNDTSKQICQDIDKILIKTELQNVELTETEFIVISISQNIQMTQKWIQKQPKDRQQLILTKFLRLQLNLLENLIINMRICQIQCIVQHQKLRKQLKNKYLNLKQKITIFKLYEQCSDPVTAYLVDFALKKNQWNKQIIFLNTCFFIQLTYFQLMLQYYKMKNISLISQRPAQIVVQLGQKQQVVKEKKNCGNFPEEDEYFQNYKQTQKYVFEISEKGVKFQERTNTNQQNASQTSQKTTKISKDGKQGIVRKGCGAPLTWSEIPPLNEFQIKELIDPGIVDYLAYEIPKEELKKRTKVAQQSLKQRVEQAKDQLKVVRL
;
A
#
# COMPACT_ATOMS: atom_id res chain seq x y z
N MET A 1 46.75 11.19 -1.24
CA MET A 1 45.30 11.51 -1.25
C MET A 1 44.53 10.19 -1.20
N ASN A 2 43.71 9.95 -0.17
CA ASN A 2 42.86 8.76 -0.10
C ASN A 2 41.85 8.78 -1.25
N LYS A 3 42.05 7.94 -2.26
CA LYS A 3 41.13 7.79 -3.38
C LYS A 3 39.82 7.28 -2.80
N LYS A 4 38.74 8.07 -2.85
CA LYS A 4 37.42 7.62 -2.39
C LYS A 4 37.00 6.44 -3.28
N HIS A 5 36.97 5.24 -2.70
CA HIS A 5 36.56 4.04 -3.41
C HIS A 5 35.08 4.13 -3.76
N LYS A 6 34.77 3.88 -5.04
CA LYS A 6 33.39 3.76 -5.50
C LYS A 6 32.71 2.63 -4.73
N GLN A 7 31.42 2.77 -4.43
CA GLN A 7 30.69 1.80 -3.62
C GLN A 7 29.30 1.53 -4.21
N ILE A 8 28.95 0.25 -4.31
CA ILE A 8 27.65 -0.22 -4.76
C ILE A 8 27.04 -1.11 -3.68
N VAL A 9 25.70 -1.17 -3.68
CA VAL A 9 24.95 -2.13 -2.87
C VAL A 9 24.08 -2.98 -3.79
N LEU A 10 24.06 -4.28 -3.54
CA LEU A 10 23.19 -5.22 -4.23
C LEU A 10 21.96 -5.49 -3.37
N ILE A 11 20.78 -5.26 -3.93
CA ILE A 11 19.49 -5.46 -3.26
C ILE A 11 18.61 -6.34 -4.15
N ASP A 12 17.98 -7.37 -3.58
CA ASP A 12 17.14 -8.29 -4.34
C ASP A 12 15.99 -8.89 -3.52
N PHE A 13 15.16 -9.75 -4.12
CA PHE A 13 14.41 -10.73 -3.34
C PHE A 13 15.10 -12.08 -3.47
N ILE A 14 14.81 -12.98 -2.53
CA ILE A 14 15.37 -14.34 -2.52
C ILE A 14 15.18 -15.00 -3.89
N GLY A 15 16.30 -15.50 -4.45
CA GLY A 15 16.31 -16.25 -5.70
C GLY A 15 16.56 -15.42 -6.96
N CYS A 16 16.88 -14.13 -6.86
CA CYS A 16 17.21 -13.30 -8.03
C CYS A 16 18.68 -13.40 -8.49
N GLY A 17 19.49 -14.25 -7.85
CA GLY A 17 20.89 -14.47 -8.24
C GLY A 17 21.88 -13.42 -7.72
N LYS A 18 21.48 -12.60 -6.73
CA LYS A 18 22.34 -11.57 -6.13
C LYS A 18 23.65 -12.13 -5.58
N THR A 19 23.62 -13.19 -4.77
CA THR A 19 24.85 -13.76 -4.19
C THR A 19 25.74 -14.40 -5.26
N THR A 20 25.16 -14.97 -6.32
CA THR A 20 25.92 -15.43 -7.49
C THR A 20 26.60 -14.26 -8.21
N LEU A 21 25.89 -13.14 -8.39
CA LEU A 21 26.45 -11.92 -8.97
C LEU A 21 27.56 -11.34 -8.08
N PHE A 22 27.34 -11.27 -6.76
CA PHE A 22 28.35 -10.87 -5.78
C PHE A 22 29.62 -11.72 -5.93
N ASN A 23 29.48 -13.04 -5.86
CA ASN A 23 30.59 -13.99 -6.00
C ASN A 23 31.37 -13.79 -7.30
N LYS A 24 30.67 -13.54 -8.42
CA LYS A 24 31.32 -13.22 -9.70
C LYS A 24 32.08 -11.90 -9.64
N ILE A 25 31.50 -10.84 -9.06
CA ILE A 25 32.16 -9.52 -8.94
C ILE A 25 33.42 -9.62 -8.08
N SER A 26 33.33 -10.26 -6.91
CA SER A 26 34.41 -10.33 -5.92
C SER A 26 35.36 -11.52 -6.11
N ASN A 27 35.10 -12.39 -7.09
CA ASN A 27 35.81 -13.66 -7.29
C ASN A 27 35.89 -14.49 -5.99
N THR A 28 34.74 -14.65 -5.33
CA THR A 28 34.60 -15.41 -4.07
C THR A 28 33.61 -16.55 -4.21
N ASP A 29 33.66 -17.47 -3.24
CA ASP A 29 32.71 -18.59 -3.13
C ASP A 29 31.91 -18.51 -1.82
N CYS A 30 31.20 -17.40 -1.61
CA CYS A 30 30.27 -17.32 -0.49
C CYS A 30 29.13 -18.32 -0.71
N LYS A 31 28.78 -19.09 0.33
CA LYS A 31 27.80 -20.18 0.24
C LYS A 31 26.47 -19.69 -0.35
N VAL A 32 26.14 -20.20 -1.53
CA VAL A 32 24.81 -20.06 -2.16
C VAL A 32 24.03 -21.33 -1.83
N LYS A 33 23.00 -21.28 -0.97
CA LYS A 33 22.07 -22.44 -0.90
C LYS A 33 21.06 -22.31 -2.04
N GLN A 34 20.91 -23.38 -2.81
CA GLN A 34 19.74 -23.59 -3.63
C GLN A 34 18.58 -24.02 -2.73
N GLY A 35 17.56 -23.18 -2.56
CA GLY A 35 16.38 -23.47 -1.75
C GLY A 35 15.91 -22.22 -1.00
N GLY A 36 14.60 -21.97 -1.00
CA GLY A 36 13.98 -20.65 -0.82
C GLY A 36 14.09 -19.96 0.55
N GLU A 37 15.01 -20.36 1.41
CA GLU A 37 15.34 -19.63 2.63
C GLU A 37 16.53 -18.69 2.40
N SER A 38 16.46 -17.47 2.96
CA SER A 38 17.60 -16.54 2.88
C SER A 38 18.78 -17.07 3.68
N VAL A 39 19.86 -17.35 2.97
CA VAL A 39 21.13 -17.81 3.56
C VAL A 39 21.95 -16.63 4.05
N THR A 40 21.92 -15.53 3.29
CA THR A 40 22.63 -14.29 3.61
C THR A 40 21.91 -13.59 4.75
N ARG A 41 22.40 -13.80 5.98
CA ARG A 41 21.97 -13.07 7.17
C ARG A 41 22.84 -11.84 7.44
N GLN A 42 24.11 -11.90 7.03
CA GLN A 42 25.09 -10.84 7.23
C GLN A 42 25.22 -9.99 5.96
N VAL A 43 25.67 -8.75 6.15
CA VAL A 43 26.08 -7.87 5.05
C VAL A 43 27.56 -8.11 4.80
N PHE A 44 27.92 -8.45 3.56
CA PHE A 44 29.31 -8.66 3.17
C PHE A 44 29.81 -7.49 2.34
N LEU A 45 30.95 -6.92 2.72
CA LEU A 45 31.64 -5.87 1.99
C LEU A 45 32.91 -6.45 1.37
N LYS A 46 33.08 -6.31 0.06
CA LYS A 46 34.29 -6.76 -0.65
C LYS A 46 34.64 -5.84 -1.82
N GLU A 47 35.92 -5.81 -2.20
CA GLU A 47 36.37 -5.12 -3.42
C GLU A 47 36.07 -5.98 -4.66
N SER A 48 35.86 -5.32 -5.80
CA SER A 48 35.73 -5.97 -7.08
C SER A 48 37.06 -6.63 -7.47
N SER A 49 36.99 -7.86 -7.97
CA SER A 49 38.17 -8.61 -8.42
C SER A 49 38.75 -8.12 -9.75
N ASN A 50 37.93 -7.40 -10.52
CA ASN A 50 38.25 -6.86 -11.83
C ASN A 50 37.74 -5.40 -11.92
N GLY A 51 38.15 -4.69 -12.99
CA GLY A 51 37.67 -3.33 -13.29
C GLY A 51 38.52 -2.23 -12.66
N GLN A 52 37.93 -1.06 -12.41
CA GLN A 52 38.60 0.12 -11.85
C GLN A 52 38.76 0.08 -10.31
N GLY A 53 38.29 -0.99 -9.67
CA GLY A 53 38.26 -1.14 -8.22
C GLY A 53 37.10 -0.40 -7.58
N PHE A 54 36.04 -1.15 -7.25
CA PHE A 54 34.90 -0.65 -6.48
C PHE A 54 34.51 -1.63 -5.39
N ARG A 55 33.88 -1.12 -4.34
CA ARG A 55 33.34 -1.92 -3.24
C ARG A 55 31.92 -2.36 -3.53
N VAL A 56 31.61 -3.62 -3.27
CA VAL A 56 30.29 -4.20 -3.39
C VAL A 56 29.80 -4.69 -2.03
N LEU A 57 28.57 -4.31 -1.69
CA LEU A 57 27.84 -4.78 -0.49
C LEU A 57 26.78 -5.81 -0.90
N ASP A 58 26.91 -7.05 -0.42
CA ASP A 58 25.84 -8.05 -0.52
C ASP A 58 24.87 -7.90 0.66
N THR A 59 23.58 -7.70 0.39
CA THR A 59 22.56 -7.56 1.44
C THR A 59 21.71 -8.83 1.60
N PRO A 60 21.05 -9.06 2.74
CA PRO A 60 20.01 -10.08 2.84
C PRO A 60 18.88 -9.85 1.82
N GLY A 61 18.38 -10.93 1.20
CA GLY A 61 17.29 -10.85 0.24
C GLY A 61 15.95 -10.49 0.89
N PHE A 62 15.16 -9.67 0.20
CA PHE A 62 13.78 -9.37 0.58
C PHE A 62 12.89 -10.61 0.40
N GLY A 63 11.82 -10.69 1.21
CA GLY A 63 10.79 -11.71 1.04
C GLY A 63 11.01 -13.01 1.82
N SER A 64 11.99 -13.07 2.71
CA SER A 64 12.11 -14.17 3.67
C SER A 64 10.87 -14.26 4.55
N SER A 65 10.38 -15.49 4.76
CA SER A 65 9.30 -15.72 5.72
C SER A 65 9.76 -15.54 7.16
N ASN A 66 11.03 -15.83 7.42
CA ASN A 66 11.67 -15.78 8.72
C ASN A 66 12.61 -14.56 8.80
N ASN A 67 12.73 -13.92 9.97
CA ASN A 67 13.71 -12.87 10.26
C ASN A 67 13.67 -11.61 9.36
N LYS A 68 12.47 -11.17 8.97
CA LYS A 68 12.29 -9.97 8.11
C LYS A 68 12.91 -8.69 8.65
N ILE A 69 12.79 -8.46 9.96
CA ILE A 69 13.35 -7.27 10.61
C ILE A 69 14.86 -7.30 10.47
N GLU A 70 15.50 -8.44 10.72
CA GLU A 70 16.94 -8.61 10.52
C GLU A 70 17.34 -8.32 9.07
N HIS A 71 16.58 -8.79 8.08
CA HIS A 71 16.92 -8.51 6.68
C HIS A 71 16.75 -7.03 6.32
N ALA A 72 15.67 -6.40 6.78
CA ALA A 72 15.45 -4.98 6.57
C ALA A 72 16.57 -4.15 7.24
N VAL A 73 16.98 -4.54 8.45
CA VAL A 73 18.12 -3.93 9.16
C VAL A 73 19.43 -4.17 8.42
N GLY A 74 19.66 -5.37 7.88
CA GLY A 74 20.85 -5.66 7.06
C GLY A 74 20.91 -4.75 5.82
N VAL A 75 19.79 -4.55 5.13
CA VAL A 75 19.72 -3.63 3.99
C VAL A 75 19.96 -2.19 4.43
N LEU A 76 19.39 -1.75 5.57
CA LEU A 76 19.67 -0.43 6.12
C LEU A 76 21.16 -0.25 6.43
N ASN A 77 21.76 -1.19 7.16
CA ASN A 77 23.16 -1.13 7.56
C ASN A 77 24.06 -1.03 6.33
N ALA A 78 23.76 -1.77 5.25
CA ALA A 78 24.48 -1.66 3.99
C ALA A 78 24.32 -0.28 3.33
N LEU A 79 23.11 0.28 3.35
CA LEU A 79 22.85 1.60 2.78
C LEU A 79 23.51 2.74 3.56
N THR A 80 23.72 2.57 4.87
CA THR A 80 24.32 3.57 5.76
C THR A 80 25.81 3.33 6.04
N GLU A 81 26.42 2.25 5.53
CA GLU A 81 27.85 1.94 5.73
C GLU A 81 28.76 3.03 5.15
N GLY A 82 28.28 3.79 4.16
CA GLY A 82 28.97 4.95 3.62
C GLY A 82 28.27 5.54 2.40
N PRO A 83 28.84 6.60 1.79
CA PRO A 83 28.32 7.16 0.56
C PRO A 83 28.31 6.12 -0.56
N LEU A 84 27.21 6.05 -1.30
CA LEU A 84 27.00 5.09 -2.39
C LEU A 84 27.05 5.78 -3.74
N ASN A 85 27.62 5.11 -4.73
CA ASN A 85 27.50 5.50 -6.13
C ASN A 85 26.20 4.99 -6.76
N GLN A 86 25.81 3.76 -6.44
CA GLN A 86 24.65 3.11 -7.06
C GLN A 86 24.07 1.99 -6.19
N ILE A 87 22.75 1.88 -6.22
CA ILE A 87 21.94 0.78 -5.70
C ILE A 87 21.58 -0.11 -6.89
N PHE A 88 22.14 -1.32 -6.94
CA PHE A 88 21.77 -2.31 -7.95
C PHE A 88 20.61 -3.14 -7.44
N LEU A 89 19.43 -2.89 -7.99
CA LEU A 89 18.26 -3.70 -7.77
C LEU A 89 18.30 -4.92 -8.70
N VAL A 90 18.67 -6.07 -8.13
CA VAL A 90 18.88 -7.32 -8.87
C VAL A 90 17.54 -8.01 -9.10
N VAL A 91 17.20 -8.24 -10.36
CA VAL A 91 15.93 -8.84 -10.78
C VAL A 91 16.21 -10.01 -11.71
N LYS A 92 15.55 -11.14 -11.49
CA LYS A 92 15.63 -12.28 -12.41
C LYS A 92 14.80 -12.01 -13.65
N TRP A 93 15.34 -12.31 -14.84
CA TRP A 93 14.59 -12.29 -16.09
C TRP A 93 13.48 -13.36 -16.05
N GLU A 94 12.23 -12.91 -16.10
CA GLU A 94 11.03 -13.74 -16.09
C GLU A 94 9.92 -13.02 -16.86
N ARG A 95 8.65 -13.44 -16.69
CA ARG A 95 7.49 -12.77 -17.28
C ARG A 95 7.47 -11.28 -16.89
N LEU A 96 7.41 -10.38 -17.88
CA LEU A 96 7.46 -8.93 -17.69
C LEU A 96 6.49 -8.41 -16.62
N GLY A 97 5.28 -8.98 -16.52
CA GLY A 97 4.30 -8.60 -15.49
C GLY A 97 4.77 -8.88 -14.06
N LEU A 98 5.46 -10.00 -13.83
CA LEU A 98 6.01 -10.34 -12.50
C LEU A 98 7.17 -9.42 -12.15
N MET A 99 8.09 -9.21 -13.10
CA MET A 99 9.20 -8.27 -12.92
C MET A 99 8.71 -6.85 -12.64
N ARG A 100 7.71 -6.36 -13.39
CA ARG A 100 7.10 -5.03 -13.19
C ARG A 100 6.53 -4.88 -11.77
N ASN A 101 5.80 -5.89 -11.29
CA ASN A 101 5.23 -5.86 -9.94
C ASN A 101 6.31 -5.83 -8.86
N TYR A 102 7.35 -6.64 -9.02
CA TYR A 102 8.52 -6.63 -8.14
C TYR A 102 9.16 -5.24 -8.10
N ILE A 103 9.48 -4.70 -9.28
CA ILE A 103 10.24 -3.45 -9.40
C ILE A 103 9.43 -2.30 -8.83
N LYS A 104 8.12 -2.26 -9.10
CA LYS A 104 7.21 -1.25 -8.55
C LYS A 104 7.30 -1.13 -7.04
N ILE A 105 7.37 -2.26 -6.32
CA ILE A 105 7.43 -2.27 -4.85
C ILE A 105 8.78 -1.71 -4.37
N MET A 106 9.87 -2.09 -5.02
CA MET A 106 11.21 -1.65 -4.64
C MET A 106 11.46 -0.19 -5.00
N VAL A 107 10.96 0.28 -6.14
CA VAL A 107 11.02 1.70 -6.52
C VAL A 107 10.26 2.57 -5.54
N GLN A 108 9.13 2.10 -5.00
CA GLN A 108 8.41 2.84 -3.97
C GLN A 108 9.24 3.06 -2.70
N ILE A 109 10.06 2.08 -2.33
CA ILE A 109 10.99 2.19 -1.18
C ILE A 109 12.10 3.19 -1.48
N PHE A 110 12.64 3.18 -2.70
CA PHE A 110 13.78 4.01 -3.11
C PHE A 110 13.37 5.24 -3.92
N MET A 111 12.14 5.74 -3.77
CA MET A 111 11.60 6.80 -4.62
C MET A 111 12.47 8.07 -4.61
N ARG A 112 12.97 8.47 -3.43
CA ARG A 112 13.88 9.63 -3.27
C ARG A 112 15.25 9.41 -3.92
N TYR A 113 15.66 8.15 -4.07
CA TYR A 113 16.98 7.75 -4.55
C TYR A 113 16.90 7.06 -5.92
N ARG A 114 15.81 7.25 -6.68
CA ARG A 114 15.58 6.57 -7.97
C ARG A 114 16.70 6.78 -8.99
N ASN A 115 17.38 7.92 -8.93
CA ASN A 115 18.54 8.26 -9.76
C ASN A 115 19.77 7.40 -9.42
N LEU A 116 19.85 6.88 -8.18
CA LEU A 116 20.87 5.94 -7.74
C LEU A 116 20.47 4.48 -8.01
N VAL A 117 19.29 4.19 -8.56
CA VAL A 117 18.86 2.81 -8.80
C VAL A 117 19.22 2.38 -10.22
N THR A 118 20.00 1.30 -10.32
CA THR A 118 20.21 0.54 -11.56
C THR A 118 19.52 -0.81 -11.46
N LEU A 119 18.78 -1.19 -12.49
CA LEU A 119 18.24 -2.54 -12.59
C LEU A 119 19.32 -3.49 -13.12
N ALA A 120 19.74 -4.45 -12.28
CA ALA A 120 20.61 -5.56 -12.66
C ALA A 120 19.76 -6.77 -13.00
N VAL A 121 19.52 -6.98 -14.29
CA VAL A 121 18.68 -8.08 -14.77
C VAL A 121 19.54 -9.33 -14.95
N THR A 122 19.30 -10.38 -14.17
CA THR A 122 20.04 -11.65 -14.22
C THR A 122 19.29 -12.72 -14.98
N HIS A 123 19.93 -13.87 -15.23
CA HIS A 123 19.32 -15.02 -15.93
C HIS A 123 18.88 -14.70 -17.37
N MET A 124 19.59 -13.78 -18.03
CA MET A 124 19.29 -13.43 -19.43
C MET A 124 19.48 -14.61 -20.39
N ASP A 125 20.24 -15.62 -19.99
CA ASP A 125 20.42 -16.88 -20.71
C ASP A 125 19.13 -17.72 -20.82
N THR A 126 18.12 -17.48 -19.98
CA THR A 126 16.82 -18.16 -20.06
C THR A 126 15.82 -17.46 -20.97
N ALA A 127 16.19 -16.31 -21.55
CA ALA A 127 15.32 -15.56 -22.43
C ALA A 127 15.20 -16.22 -23.80
N ASP A 128 14.01 -16.16 -24.38
CA ASP A 128 13.80 -16.57 -25.77
C ASP A 128 14.54 -15.60 -26.70
N LYS A 129 15.46 -16.15 -27.52
CA LYS A 129 16.34 -15.37 -28.40
C LYS A 129 15.56 -14.64 -29.50
N GLU A 130 14.43 -15.19 -29.93
CA GLU A 130 13.62 -14.61 -31.01
C GLU A 130 12.90 -13.33 -30.56
N THR A 131 12.45 -13.30 -29.30
CA THR A 131 11.68 -12.21 -28.72
C THR A 131 12.50 -11.27 -27.84
N LEU A 132 13.75 -11.63 -27.54
CA LEU A 132 14.62 -10.96 -26.56
C LEU A 132 14.70 -9.44 -26.70
N GLU A 133 15.02 -8.94 -27.89
CA GLU A 133 15.25 -7.50 -28.08
C GLU A 133 13.95 -6.71 -28.00
N LYS A 134 12.84 -7.29 -28.47
CA LYS A 134 11.50 -6.70 -28.31
C LYS A 134 11.11 -6.64 -26.84
N ASP A 135 11.31 -7.73 -26.10
CA ASP A 135 10.97 -7.83 -24.68
C ASP A 135 11.85 -6.91 -23.83
N LYS A 136 13.15 -6.78 -24.15
CA LYS A 136 14.04 -5.79 -23.52
C LYS A 136 13.55 -4.38 -23.75
N LEU A 137 13.16 -4.03 -24.98
CA LEU A 137 12.64 -2.71 -25.29
C LEU A 137 11.34 -2.42 -24.54
N GLU A 138 10.42 -3.38 -24.50
CA GLU A 138 9.17 -3.27 -23.73
C GLU A 138 9.41 -3.17 -22.22
N PHE A 139 10.40 -3.92 -21.71
CA PHE A 139 10.84 -3.86 -20.33
C PHE A 139 11.38 -2.48 -19.99
N VAL A 140 12.35 -1.97 -20.77
CA VAL A 140 12.97 -0.65 -20.57
C VAL A 140 11.92 0.45 -20.64
N ASN A 141 11.02 0.43 -21.62
CA ASN A 141 9.95 1.42 -21.75
C ASN A 141 9.00 1.37 -20.55
N GLY A 142 8.63 0.16 -20.09
CA GLY A 142 7.85 -0.01 -18.88
C GLY A 142 8.56 0.55 -17.63
N MET A 143 9.87 0.35 -17.52
CA MET A 143 10.66 0.80 -16.36
C MET A 143 10.89 2.32 -16.34
N LYS A 144 10.98 2.96 -17.51
CA LYS A 144 11.01 4.42 -17.63
C LYS A 144 9.77 5.07 -17.02
N THR A 145 8.61 4.41 -17.05
CA THR A 145 7.39 4.92 -16.38
C THR A 145 7.52 4.99 -14.86
N PHE A 146 8.44 4.20 -14.27
CA PHE A 146 8.81 4.27 -12.85
C PHE A 146 9.96 5.26 -12.58
N GLY A 147 10.46 5.96 -13.60
CA GLY A 147 11.59 6.88 -13.50
C GLY A 147 12.95 6.19 -13.42
N LEU A 148 13.05 4.92 -13.81
CA LEU A 148 14.30 4.17 -13.86
C LEU A 148 14.93 4.26 -15.26
N ASN A 149 16.17 4.73 -15.32
CA ASN A 149 16.88 5.00 -16.58
C ASN A 149 18.18 4.20 -16.74
N SER A 150 18.59 3.46 -15.71
CA SER A 150 19.85 2.70 -15.71
C SER A 150 19.57 1.20 -15.62
N PHE A 151 20.14 0.45 -16.55
CA PHE A 151 19.89 -0.98 -16.74
C PHE A 151 21.22 -1.67 -17.06
N VAL A 152 21.42 -2.85 -16.52
CA VAL A 152 22.50 -3.76 -16.91
C VAL A 152 21.94 -5.18 -16.95
N TYR A 153 22.41 -5.96 -17.91
CA TYR A 153 21.93 -7.30 -18.20
C TYR A 153 23.06 -8.29 -17.97
N PHE A 154 22.79 -9.33 -17.20
CA PHE A 154 23.75 -10.35 -16.83
C PHE A 154 23.24 -11.75 -17.18
N SER A 155 24.11 -12.53 -17.81
CA SER A 155 23.90 -13.94 -18.14
C SER A 155 24.76 -14.84 -17.26
N LYS A 156 24.40 -16.13 -17.19
CA LYS A 156 25.25 -17.14 -16.56
C LYS A 156 26.66 -17.21 -17.19
N ASN A 157 26.78 -16.91 -18.48
CA ASN A 157 28.03 -17.04 -19.23
C ASN A 157 28.94 -15.81 -19.12
N ASP A 158 28.45 -14.69 -18.57
CA ASP A 158 29.26 -13.50 -18.43
C ASP A 158 30.40 -13.73 -17.44
N THR A 159 31.60 -13.33 -17.86
CA THR A 159 32.82 -13.42 -17.05
C THR A 159 32.84 -12.34 -15.98
N SER A 160 33.60 -12.56 -14.89
CA SER A 160 33.80 -11.54 -13.84
C SER A 160 34.30 -10.21 -14.41
N LYS A 161 35.24 -10.26 -15.37
CA LYS A 161 35.80 -9.09 -16.05
C LYS A 161 34.73 -8.30 -16.80
N GLN A 162 33.88 -8.97 -17.57
CA GLN A 162 32.80 -8.32 -18.32
C GLN A 162 31.79 -7.65 -17.38
N ILE A 163 31.35 -8.36 -16.34
CA ILE A 163 30.42 -7.82 -15.33
C ILE A 163 31.00 -6.57 -14.68
N CYS A 164 32.26 -6.60 -14.23
CA CYS A 164 32.90 -5.46 -13.59
C CYS A 164 33.06 -4.27 -14.55
N GLN A 165 33.40 -4.52 -15.83
CA GLN A 165 33.50 -3.47 -16.84
C GLN A 165 32.14 -2.80 -17.12
N ASP A 166 31.06 -3.57 -17.16
CA ASP A 166 29.72 -3.00 -17.36
C ASP A 166 29.25 -2.19 -16.15
N ILE A 167 29.61 -2.62 -14.93
CA ILE A 167 29.39 -1.83 -13.71
C ILE A 167 30.23 -0.55 -13.75
N ASP A 168 31.52 -0.62 -14.13
CA ASP A 168 32.40 0.55 -14.21
C ASP A 168 31.84 1.62 -15.15
N LYS A 169 31.29 1.25 -16.31
CA LYS A 169 30.63 2.18 -17.25
C LYS A 169 29.52 2.99 -16.61
N ILE A 170 28.79 2.38 -15.67
CA ILE A 170 27.74 3.05 -14.89
C ILE A 170 28.39 3.95 -13.84
N LEU A 171 29.34 3.43 -13.07
CA LEU A 171 29.95 4.16 -11.96
C LEU A 171 30.82 5.34 -12.41
N ILE A 172 31.28 5.39 -13.65
CA ILE A 172 31.96 6.57 -14.22
C ILE A 172 31.03 7.78 -14.30
N LYS A 173 29.72 7.55 -14.42
CA LYS A 173 28.70 8.59 -14.61
C LYS A 173 27.98 8.96 -13.32
N THR A 174 28.35 8.38 -12.18
CA THR A 174 27.62 8.55 -10.92
C THR A 174 28.48 9.18 -9.84
N GLU A 175 27.83 10.03 -9.05
CA GLU A 175 28.46 10.70 -7.90
C GLU A 175 28.15 9.94 -6.61
N LEU A 176 29.04 10.06 -5.63
CA LEU A 176 28.82 9.49 -4.30
C LEU A 176 27.73 10.28 -3.57
N GLN A 177 26.71 9.60 -3.08
CA GLN A 177 25.60 10.18 -2.32
C GLN A 177 25.37 9.42 -1.01
N ASN A 178 25.13 10.15 0.08
CA ASN A 178 24.70 9.53 1.34
C ASN A 178 23.24 9.13 1.23
N VAL A 179 22.94 7.86 1.55
CA VAL A 179 21.59 7.35 1.57
C VAL A 179 21.11 7.28 3.02
N GLU A 180 20.10 8.09 3.33
CA GLU A 180 19.50 8.19 4.67
C GLU A 180 18.01 7.91 4.56
N LEU A 181 17.62 6.66 4.79
CA LEU A 181 16.20 6.28 4.80
C LEU A 181 15.52 6.83 6.05
N THR A 182 14.34 7.42 5.86
CA THR A 182 13.48 7.86 6.97
C THR A 182 12.89 6.66 7.69
N GLU A 183 12.51 6.84 8.97
CA GLU A 183 11.78 5.81 9.73
C GLU A 183 10.51 5.36 8.97
N THR A 184 9.85 6.27 8.24
CA THR A 184 8.66 5.95 7.44
C THR A 184 8.98 5.03 6.26
N GLU A 185 10.05 5.30 5.50
CA GLU A 185 10.46 4.43 4.39
C GLU A 185 10.86 3.04 4.89
N PHE A 186 11.51 2.98 6.06
CA PHE A 186 11.80 1.71 6.72
C PHE A 186 10.53 0.94 7.11
N ILE A 187 9.55 1.63 7.68
CA ILE A 187 8.26 1.02 8.03
C ILE A 187 7.55 0.51 6.77
N VAL A 188 7.60 1.25 5.65
CA VAL A 188 7.03 0.81 4.37
C VAL A 188 7.68 -0.49 3.88
N ILE A 189 8.99 -0.65 4.03
CA ILE A 189 9.69 -1.92 3.74
C ILE A 189 9.08 -3.04 4.58
N SER A 190 8.95 -2.85 5.89
CA SER A 190 8.42 -3.87 6.81
C SER A 190 6.94 -4.22 6.52
N ILE A 191 6.11 -3.21 6.29
CA ILE A 191 4.67 -3.39 6.03
C ILE A 191 4.44 -4.09 4.69
N SER A 192 5.12 -3.68 3.62
CA SER A 192 4.94 -4.26 2.28
C SER A 192 5.24 -5.76 2.27
N GLN A 193 6.32 -6.17 2.95
CA GLN A 193 6.67 -7.58 3.14
C GLN A 193 5.63 -8.35 3.95
N ASN A 194 4.97 -7.72 4.93
CA ASN A 194 3.91 -8.35 5.72
C ASN A 194 2.60 -8.50 4.94
N ILE A 195 2.25 -7.52 4.12
CA ILE A 195 1.07 -7.57 3.24
C ILE A 195 1.20 -8.73 2.26
N GLN A 196 2.32 -8.86 1.56
CA GLN A 196 2.53 -9.94 0.58
C GLN A 196 2.43 -11.33 1.21
N MET A 197 2.98 -11.53 2.41
CA MET A 197 2.85 -12.81 3.10
C MET A 197 1.42 -13.08 3.52
N THR A 198 0.72 -12.08 4.04
CA THR A 198 -0.67 -12.24 4.43
C THR A 198 -1.51 -12.62 3.23
N GLN A 199 -1.26 -12.04 2.06
CA GLN A 199 -1.90 -12.42 0.80
C GLN A 199 -1.59 -13.88 0.42
N LYS A 200 -0.32 -14.29 0.42
CA LYS A 200 0.06 -15.70 0.12
C LYS A 200 -0.56 -16.68 1.12
N TRP A 201 -0.62 -16.31 2.39
CA TRP A 201 -1.24 -17.12 3.45
C TRP A 201 -2.75 -17.22 3.26
N ILE A 202 -3.44 -16.11 2.96
CA ILE A 202 -4.87 -16.08 2.61
C ILE A 202 -5.14 -16.98 1.41
N GLN A 203 -4.32 -16.91 0.36
CA GLN A 203 -4.48 -17.72 -0.84
C GLN A 203 -4.38 -19.24 -0.58
N LYS A 204 -3.65 -19.65 0.47
CA LYS A 204 -3.54 -21.06 0.89
C LYS A 204 -4.73 -21.53 1.74
N GLN A 205 -5.60 -20.64 2.21
CA GLN A 205 -6.77 -21.02 3.00
C GLN A 205 -7.90 -21.56 2.12
N PRO A 206 -8.80 -22.42 2.65
CA PRO A 206 -10.03 -22.83 1.96
C PRO A 206 -10.86 -21.62 1.49
N LYS A 207 -11.43 -21.68 0.27
CA LYS A 207 -12.13 -20.55 -0.38
C LYS A 207 -13.21 -19.90 0.50
N ASP A 208 -13.95 -20.71 1.26
CA ASP A 208 -14.97 -20.27 2.21
C ASP A 208 -14.41 -19.45 3.38
N ARG A 209 -13.16 -19.70 3.77
CA ARG A 209 -12.45 -18.92 4.81
C ARG A 209 -11.70 -17.72 4.27
N GLN A 210 -11.29 -17.74 3.00
CA GLN A 210 -10.54 -16.64 2.38
C GLN A 210 -11.29 -15.31 2.50
N GLN A 211 -12.59 -15.29 2.24
CA GLN A 211 -13.40 -14.07 2.25
C GLN A 211 -13.52 -13.48 3.67
N LEU A 212 -13.77 -14.32 4.68
CA LEU A 212 -13.82 -13.88 6.08
C LEU A 212 -12.48 -13.30 6.55
N ILE A 213 -11.38 -13.99 6.24
CA ILE A 213 -10.03 -13.56 6.62
C ILE A 213 -9.67 -12.27 5.87
N LEU A 214 -9.98 -12.16 4.58
CA LEU A 214 -9.73 -10.97 3.79
C LEU A 214 -10.50 -9.77 4.36
N THR A 215 -11.77 -9.93 4.73
CA THR A 215 -12.56 -8.87 5.37
C THR A 215 -11.96 -8.43 6.70
N LYS A 216 -11.53 -9.37 7.56
CA LYS A 216 -10.84 -9.03 8.82
C LYS A 216 -9.52 -8.30 8.59
N PHE A 217 -8.74 -8.76 7.60
CA PHE A 217 -7.47 -8.14 7.24
C PHE A 217 -7.66 -6.73 6.67
N LEU A 218 -8.62 -6.53 5.77
CA LEU A 218 -8.95 -5.22 5.22
C LEU A 218 -9.39 -4.25 6.31
N ARG A 219 -10.18 -4.71 7.30
CA ARG A 219 -10.58 -3.89 8.45
C ARG A 219 -9.38 -3.45 9.29
N LEU A 220 -8.43 -4.36 9.55
CA LEU A 220 -7.19 -4.02 10.25
C LEU A 220 -6.33 -3.02 9.46
N GLN A 221 -6.23 -3.18 8.14
CA GLN A 221 -5.50 -2.24 7.28
C GLN A 221 -6.15 -0.86 7.24
N LEU A 222 -7.48 -0.79 7.16
CA LEU A 222 -8.23 0.47 7.22
C LEU A 222 -8.00 1.18 8.56
N ASN A 223 -8.08 0.48 9.68
CA ASN A 223 -7.78 1.06 11.00
C ASN A 223 -6.34 1.59 11.07
N LEU A 224 -5.39 0.88 10.47
CA LEU A 224 -3.98 1.30 10.46
C LEU A 224 -3.76 2.53 9.57
N LEU A 225 -4.45 2.59 8.43
CA LEU A 225 -4.47 3.74 7.52
C LEU A 225 -5.14 4.96 8.17
N GLU A 226 -6.27 4.78 8.84
CA GLU A 226 -6.96 5.83 9.59
C GLU A 226 -6.05 6.40 10.68
N ASN A 227 -5.34 5.55 11.41
CA ASN A 227 -4.35 5.98 12.40
C ASN A 227 -3.19 6.75 11.74
N LEU A 228 -2.70 6.32 10.58
CA LEU A 228 -1.69 7.05 9.81
C LEU A 228 -2.22 8.41 9.33
N ILE A 229 -3.47 8.48 8.85
CA ILE A 229 -4.12 9.73 8.42
C ILE A 229 -4.27 10.69 9.61
N ILE A 230 -4.71 10.19 10.76
CA ILE A 230 -4.82 10.97 11.99
C ILE A 230 -3.45 11.51 12.39
N ASN A 231 -2.41 10.67 12.37
CA ASN A 231 -1.04 11.09 12.67
C ASN A 231 -0.52 12.13 11.66
N MET A 232 -0.79 11.96 10.37
CA MET A 232 -0.45 12.97 9.36
C MET A 232 -1.18 14.29 9.60
N ARG A 233 -2.46 14.27 9.97
CA ARG A 233 -3.22 15.48 10.34
C ARG A 233 -2.63 16.16 11.58
N ILE A 234 -2.22 15.39 12.59
CA ILE A 234 -1.54 15.93 13.77
C ILE A 234 -0.22 16.61 13.36
N CYS A 235 0.59 15.96 12.51
CA CYS A 235 1.81 16.56 11.97
C CYS A 235 1.52 17.84 11.16
N GLN A 236 0.47 17.86 10.34
CA GLN A 236 0.04 19.06 9.62
C GLN A 236 -0.33 20.20 10.58
N ILE A 237 -1.12 19.93 11.61
CA ILE A 237 -1.49 20.92 12.63
C ILE A 237 -0.23 21.43 13.36
N GLN A 238 0.68 20.53 13.74
CA GLN A 238 1.94 20.93 14.38
C GLN A 238 2.81 21.80 13.47
N CYS A 239 2.92 21.47 12.18
CA CYS A 239 3.59 22.31 11.18
C CYS A 239 2.93 23.68 11.07
N ILE A 240 1.60 23.76 11.00
CA ILE A 240 0.86 25.03 10.97
C ILE A 240 1.15 25.85 12.23
N VAL A 241 1.13 25.23 13.42
CA VAL A 241 1.43 25.91 14.69
C VAL A 241 2.87 26.42 14.72
N GLN A 242 3.85 25.62 14.30
CA GLN A 242 5.25 26.05 14.23
C GLN A 242 5.44 27.16 13.21
N HIS A 243 4.76 27.10 12.06
CA HIS A 243 4.78 28.16 11.06
C HIS A 243 4.14 29.45 11.60
N GLN A 244 3.05 29.36 12.38
CA GLN A 244 2.47 30.51 13.06
C GLN A 244 3.41 31.11 14.11
N LYS A 245 4.12 30.27 14.88
CA LYS A 245 5.15 30.71 15.84
C LYS A 245 6.30 31.42 15.11
N LEU A 246 6.83 30.83 14.05
CA LEU A 246 7.88 31.41 13.22
C LEU A 246 7.40 32.73 12.58
N ARG A 247 6.16 32.78 12.08
CA ARG A 247 5.55 34.02 11.55
C ARG A 247 5.43 35.09 12.63
N LYS A 248 5.04 34.75 13.86
CA LYS A 248 5.01 35.68 15.00
C LYS A 248 6.41 36.17 15.36
N GLN A 249 7.40 35.27 15.41
CA GLN A 249 8.79 35.62 15.67
C GLN A 249 9.37 36.51 14.59
N LEU A 250 9.14 36.20 13.31
CA LEU A 250 9.55 37.02 12.17
C LEU A 250 8.82 38.36 12.15
N LYS A 251 7.52 38.39 12.49
CA LYS A 251 6.75 39.63 12.63
C LYS A 251 7.35 40.51 13.74
N ASN A 252 7.66 39.93 14.90
CA ASN A 252 8.28 40.66 16.02
C ASN A 252 9.70 41.12 15.68
N LYS A 253 10.50 40.28 15.01
CA LYS A 253 11.84 40.64 14.51
C LYS A 253 11.75 41.73 13.45
N TYR A 254 10.76 41.68 12.56
CA TYR A 254 10.47 42.70 11.56
C TYR A 254 9.98 44.00 12.19
N LEU A 255 9.12 43.96 13.22
CA LEU A 255 8.72 45.14 13.99
C LEU A 255 9.92 45.77 14.71
N ASN A 256 10.78 44.95 15.32
CA ASN A 256 12.03 45.41 15.93
C ASN A 256 13.03 45.94 14.90
N LEU A 257 13.07 45.38 13.68
CA LEU A 257 13.88 45.87 12.56
C LEU A 257 13.30 47.16 11.97
N LYS A 258 11.98 47.29 11.85
CA LYS A 258 11.26 48.50 11.44
C LYS A 258 11.47 49.63 12.44
N GLN A 259 11.60 49.29 13.72
CA GLN A 259 12.01 50.22 14.78
C GLN A 259 13.51 50.55 14.75
N LYS A 260 14.37 49.64 14.24
CA LYS A 260 15.82 49.84 14.27
C LYS A 260 16.43 50.43 12.99
N ILE A 261 16.06 50.05 11.76
CA ILE A 261 16.78 50.52 10.55
C ILE A 261 15.89 50.52 9.28
N THR A 262 16.08 51.55 8.45
CA THR A 262 15.93 51.61 6.97
C THR A 262 14.69 52.18 6.29
N ILE A 263 13.61 52.60 6.96
CA ILE A 263 12.61 53.42 6.23
C ILE A 263 13.11 54.86 6.09
N PHE A 264 13.63 55.45 7.15
CA PHE A 264 14.20 56.80 7.09
C PHE A 264 15.40 56.89 6.16
N LYS A 265 16.32 55.92 6.16
CA LYS A 265 17.49 55.92 5.24
C LYS A 265 17.12 55.71 3.76
N LEU A 266 16.08 54.92 3.45
CA LEU A 266 15.58 54.81 2.07
C LEU A 266 14.87 56.09 1.62
N TYR A 267 14.14 56.76 2.52
CA TYR A 267 13.55 58.09 2.26
C TYR A 267 14.59 59.20 2.17
N GLU A 268 15.73 59.10 2.86
CA GLU A 268 16.86 60.03 2.73
C GLU A 268 17.64 59.82 1.42
N GLN A 269 17.68 58.58 0.89
CA GLN A 269 18.43 58.24 -0.34
C GLN A 269 17.59 58.35 -1.62
N CYS A 270 16.28 58.23 -1.54
CA CYS A 270 15.38 58.45 -2.65
C CYS A 270 14.84 59.88 -2.58
N SER A 271 15.18 60.71 -3.57
CA SER A 271 14.71 62.10 -3.67
C SER A 271 13.18 62.25 -3.79
N ASP A 272 12.47 61.17 -4.10
CA ASP A 272 11.03 61.13 -4.25
C ASP A 272 10.39 59.99 -3.40
N PRO A 273 9.42 60.32 -2.51
CA PRO A 273 8.66 59.37 -1.69
C PRO A 273 7.98 58.25 -2.47
N VAL A 274 7.50 58.55 -3.69
CA VAL A 274 6.76 57.57 -4.51
C VAL A 274 7.72 56.49 -5.00
N THR A 275 8.91 56.88 -5.43
CA THR A 275 9.99 55.97 -5.85
C THR A 275 10.44 55.07 -4.69
N ALA A 276 10.62 55.61 -3.48
CA ALA A 276 10.98 54.83 -2.29
C ALA A 276 9.92 53.75 -1.97
N TYR A 277 8.64 54.12 -2.06
CA TYR A 277 7.51 53.20 -1.85
C TYR A 277 7.45 52.09 -2.90
N LEU A 278 7.68 52.41 -4.18
CA LEU A 278 7.65 51.44 -5.28
C LEU A 278 8.80 50.42 -5.19
N VAL A 279 10.00 50.85 -4.78
CA VAL A 279 11.15 49.95 -4.56
C VAL A 279 10.90 49.00 -3.39
N ASP A 280 10.37 49.50 -2.27
CA ASP A 280 9.98 48.68 -1.11
C ASP A 280 8.88 47.66 -1.48
N PHE A 281 7.89 48.09 -2.29
CA PHE A 281 6.84 47.22 -2.79
C PHE A 281 7.37 46.10 -3.71
N ALA A 282 8.29 46.43 -4.63
CA ALA A 282 8.89 45.46 -5.54
C ALA A 282 9.74 44.40 -4.81
N LEU A 283 10.51 44.81 -3.80
CA LEU A 283 11.31 43.89 -2.97
C LEU A 283 10.43 42.94 -2.15
N LYS A 284 9.32 43.45 -1.59
CA LYS A 284 8.31 42.64 -0.88
C LYS A 284 7.61 41.63 -1.81
N LYS A 285 7.25 42.04 -3.03
CA LYS A 285 6.61 41.19 -4.04
C LYS A 285 7.51 40.01 -4.45
N ASN A 286 8.81 40.23 -4.61
CA ASN A 286 9.77 39.20 -5.01
C ASN A 286 10.00 38.13 -3.92
N GLN A 287 9.96 38.50 -2.64
CA GLN A 287 10.07 37.55 -1.53
C GLN A 287 8.79 36.72 -1.36
N TRP A 288 7.61 37.33 -1.55
CA TRP A 288 6.32 36.63 -1.46
C TRP A 288 6.13 35.61 -2.58
N ASN A 289 6.50 35.94 -3.82
CA ASN A 289 6.36 35.02 -4.96
C ASN A 289 7.23 33.76 -4.82
N LYS A 290 8.45 33.86 -4.27
CA LYS A 290 9.31 32.69 -4.03
C LYS A 290 8.74 31.71 -2.99
N GLN A 291 8.00 32.21 -1.99
CA GLN A 291 7.40 31.37 -0.94
C GLN A 291 6.09 30.73 -1.38
N ILE A 292 5.26 31.44 -2.15
CA ILE A 292 3.96 30.95 -2.64
C ILE A 292 4.15 29.83 -3.69
N ILE A 293 5.16 29.93 -4.56
CA ILE A 293 5.45 28.91 -5.58
C ILE A 293 5.84 27.57 -4.92
N PHE A 294 6.70 27.59 -3.90
CA PHE A 294 7.12 26.37 -3.18
C PHE A 294 5.96 25.67 -2.45
N LEU A 295 5.06 26.45 -1.82
CA LEU A 295 3.90 25.93 -1.09
C LEU A 295 2.82 25.36 -2.01
N ASN A 296 2.55 26.01 -3.15
CA ASN A 296 1.54 25.54 -4.09
C ASN A 296 1.96 24.26 -4.81
N THR A 297 3.24 24.07 -5.14
CA THR A 297 3.72 22.86 -5.83
C THR A 297 3.64 21.62 -4.92
N CYS A 298 4.02 21.73 -3.64
CA CYS A 298 3.89 20.62 -2.69
C CYS A 298 2.43 20.27 -2.38
N PHE A 299 1.55 21.28 -2.28
CA PHE A 299 0.13 21.10 -2.01
C PHE A 299 -0.60 20.44 -3.19
N PHE A 300 -0.32 20.86 -4.43
CA PHE A 300 -0.93 20.26 -5.63
C PHE A 300 -0.54 18.79 -5.80
N ILE A 301 0.73 18.44 -5.62
CA ILE A 301 1.21 17.05 -5.76
C ILE A 301 0.52 16.12 -4.74
N GLN A 302 0.32 16.59 -3.51
CA GLN A 302 -0.37 15.81 -2.46
C GLN A 302 -1.87 15.66 -2.74
N LEU A 303 -2.54 16.71 -3.24
CA LEU A 303 -3.98 16.67 -3.53
C LEU A 303 -4.28 15.78 -4.74
N THR A 304 -3.49 15.88 -5.82
CA THR A 304 -3.66 15.07 -7.03
C THR A 304 -3.42 13.59 -6.74
N TYR A 305 -2.41 13.26 -5.93
CA TYR A 305 -2.17 11.88 -5.47
C TYR A 305 -3.35 11.32 -4.66
N PHE A 306 -3.95 12.15 -3.79
CA PHE A 306 -5.08 11.76 -2.96
C PHE A 306 -6.39 11.58 -3.77
N GLN A 307 -6.67 12.45 -4.75
CA GLN A 307 -7.82 12.31 -5.64
C GLN A 307 -7.76 11.05 -6.51
N LEU A 308 -6.58 10.73 -7.05
CA LEU A 308 -6.37 9.50 -7.83
C LEU A 308 -6.60 8.23 -7.00
N MET A 309 -6.19 8.25 -5.73
CA MET A 309 -6.45 7.14 -4.80
C MET A 309 -7.96 6.99 -4.52
N LEU A 310 -8.66 8.09 -4.23
CA LEU A 310 -10.11 8.04 -3.94
C LEU A 310 -10.94 7.56 -5.14
N GLN A 311 -10.61 7.99 -6.36
CA GLN A 311 -11.30 7.52 -7.57
C GLN A 311 -11.08 6.03 -7.82
N TYR A 312 -9.85 5.54 -7.62
CA TYR A 312 -9.53 4.11 -7.72
C TYR A 312 -10.37 3.26 -6.75
N TYR A 313 -10.58 3.73 -5.51
CA TYR A 313 -11.38 3.00 -4.52
C TYR A 313 -12.90 3.09 -4.78
N LYS A 314 -13.41 4.23 -5.24
CA LYS A 314 -14.84 4.38 -5.59
C LYS A 314 -15.26 3.44 -6.73
N MET A 315 -14.44 3.32 -7.78
CA MET A 315 -14.75 2.45 -8.90
C MET A 315 -14.80 0.96 -8.55
N LYS A 316 -14.01 0.52 -7.56
CA LYS A 316 -13.91 -0.89 -7.17
C LYS A 316 -15.06 -1.35 -6.24
N ASN A 317 -15.64 -0.44 -5.47
CA ASN A 317 -16.72 -0.74 -4.53
C ASN A 317 -18.12 -0.67 -5.17
N ILE A 318 -18.32 0.21 -6.17
CA ILE A 318 -19.60 0.31 -6.87
C ILE A 318 -19.87 -0.94 -7.73
N SER A 319 -18.83 -1.59 -8.29
CA SER A 319 -19.01 -2.82 -9.07
C SER A 319 -19.35 -4.06 -8.22
N LEU A 320 -19.12 -4.03 -6.90
CA LEU A 320 -19.35 -5.15 -6.00
C LEU A 320 -20.75 -5.12 -5.37
N ILE A 321 -21.27 -3.92 -5.10
CA ILE A 321 -22.59 -3.74 -4.48
C ILE A 321 -23.72 -3.93 -5.51
N SER A 322 -23.48 -3.61 -6.79
CA SER A 322 -24.48 -3.82 -7.85
C SER A 322 -24.75 -5.29 -8.19
N GLN A 323 -23.91 -6.22 -7.72
CA GLN A 323 -23.98 -7.61 -8.19
C GLN A 323 -24.79 -8.58 -7.29
N ARG A 324 -24.88 -8.44 -5.95
CA ARG A 324 -25.61 -9.41 -5.10
C ARG A 324 -26.15 -8.88 -3.75
N PRO A 325 -27.32 -8.23 -3.71
CA PRO A 325 -27.96 -7.78 -2.46
C PRO A 325 -28.60 -8.92 -1.63
N ALA A 326 -29.06 -10.00 -2.27
CA ALA A 326 -29.96 -10.99 -1.66
C ALA A 326 -29.29 -12.00 -0.70
N GLN A 327 -27.97 -12.16 -0.74
CA GLN A 327 -27.28 -13.19 0.07
C GLN A 327 -27.07 -12.81 1.55
N ILE A 328 -27.21 -11.53 1.89
CA ILE A 328 -26.90 -11.02 3.24
C ILE A 328 -28.11 -11.17 4.19
N VAL A 329 -29.34 -11.09 3.69
CA VAL A 329 -30.56 -11.13 4.52
C VAL A 329 -30.89 -12.54 5.01
N VAL A 330 -30.58 -13.58 4.22
CA VAL A 330 -30.92 -14.98 4.53
C VAL A 330 -30.01 -15.62 5.59
N GLN A 331 -28.78 -15.14 5.76
CA GLN A 331 -27.83 -15.72 6.73
C GLN A 331 -28.14 -15.39 8.20
N LEU A 332 -28.97 -14.38 8.47
CA LEU A 332 -29.27 -13.95 9.85
C LEU A 332 -30.40 -14.78 10.51
N GLY A 333 -31.26 -15.43 9.72
CA GLY A 333 -32.36 -16.27 10.24
C GLY A 333 -31.96 -17.70 10.66
N GLN A 334 -30.79 -18.21 10.27
CA GLN A 334 -30.42 -19.63 10.47
C GLN A 334 -29.59 -19.92 11.73
N LYS A 335 -29.44 -18.97 12.67
CA LYS A 335 -28.61 -19.18 13.88
C LYS A 335 -29.30 -19.92 15.04
N GLN A 336 -30.56 -20.32 14.91
CA GLN A 336 -31.21 -21.17 15.91
C GLN A 336 -31.75 -22.46 15.27
N GLN A 337 -30.87 -23.43 15.05
CA GLN A 337 -31.18 -24.85 15.24
C GLN A 337 -29.88 -25.65 15.23
N VAL A 338 -29.55 -26.24 16.38
CA VAL A 338 -28.50 -27.24 16.50
C VAL A 338 -29.03 -28.52 15.85
N VAL A 339 -28.65 -28.75 14.59
CA VAL A 339 -28.70 -30.08 13.97
C VAL A 339 -27.31 -30.38 13.45
N LYS A 340 -26.72 -31.46 13.98
CA LYS A 340 -25.52 -32.09 13.43
C LYS A 340 -25.86 -32.57 12.02
N GLU A 341 -25.12 -32.05 11.05
CA GLU A 341 -25.10 -32.33 9.60
C GLU A 341 -25.57 -31.15 8.74
N LYS A 342 -24.63 -30.61 7.96
CA LYS A 342 -24.83 -29.47 7.05
C LYS A 342 -25.75 -29.87 5.90
N LYS A 343 -27.03 -29.54 6.02
CA LYS A 343 -27.92 -29.31 4.87
C LYS A 343 -28.55 -27.93 5.05
N ASN A 344 -28.42 -27.06 4.05
CA ASN A 344 -29.12 -25.78 4.03
C ASN A 344 -30.62 -26.08 4.17
N CYS A 345 -31.29 -25.58 5.21
CA CYS A 345 -32.73 -25.80 5.36
C CYS A 345 -33.52 -24.85 4.43
N GLY A 346 -34.63 -25.33 3.87
CA GLY A 346 -35.49 -24.59 2.94
C GLY A 346 -35.74 -25.31 1.62
N ASN A 347 -36.74 -24.85 0.86
CA ASN A 347 -37.19 -25.48 -0.37
C ASN A 347 -37.20 -24.44 -1.50
N PHE A 348 -36.02 -24.07 -2.00
CA PHE A 348 -35.89 -22.98 -2.97
C PHE A 348 -35.85 -23.51 -4.41
N PRO A 349 -36.70 -23.00 -5.33
CA PRO A 349 -36.53 -23.24 -6.75
C PRO A 349 -35.25 -22.55 -7.27
N GLU A 350 -34.68 -23.05 -8.36
CA GLU A 350 -33.45 -22.46 -8.92
C GLU A 350 -33.66 -21.06 -9.51
N GLU A 351 -34.89 -20.79 -9.96
CA GLU A 351 -35.38 -19.48 -10.39
C GLU A 351 -36.72 -19.22 -9.69
N ASP A 352 -36.85 -18.07 -9.02
CA ASP A 352 -38.02 -17.71 -8.23
C ASP A 352 -38.79 -16.58 -8.91
N GLU A 353 -39.84 -16.93 -9.68
CA GLU A 353 -40.73 -15.96 -10.36
C GLU A 353 -41.38 -14.98 -9.37
N TYR A 354 -41.55 -15.37 -8.10
CA TYR A 354 -42.09 -14.49 -7.07
C TYR A 354 -41.17 -13.28 -6.81
N PHE A 355 -39.85 -13.47 -6.85
CA PHE A 355 -38.88 -12.39 -6.66
C PHE A 355 -38.72 -11.49 -7.89
N GLN A 356 -38.89 -12.05 -9.10
CA GLN A 356 -38.91 -11.26 -10.34
C GLN A 356 -40.07 -10.25 -10.34
N ASN A 357 -41.21 -10.62 -9.74
CA ASN A 357 -42.40 -9.78 -9.62
C ASN A 357 -42.41 -8.87 -8.37
N TYR A 358 -41.47 -9.02 -7.44
CA TYR A 358 -41.41 -8.27 -6.17
C TYR A 358 -41.18 -6.76 -6.34
N LYS A 359 -40.80 -6.28 -7.53
CA LYS A 359 -40.75 -4.84 -7.84
C LYS A 359 -42.12 -4.16 -7.73
N GLN A 360 -43.23 -4.91 -7.77
CA GLN A 360 -44.58 -4.34 -7.76
C GLN A 360 -45.17 -4.10 -6.36
N THR A 361 -44.59 -4.63 -5.28
CA THR A 361 -45.15 -4.56 -3.91
C THR A 361 -44.45 -3.54 -2.99
N GLN A 362 -43.54 -2.72 -3.52
CA GLN A 362 -42.82 -1.74 -2.70
C GLN A 362 -43.75 -0.60 -2.27
N LYS A 363 -43.97 -0.49 -0.95
CA LYS A 363 -44.75 0.59 -0.30
C LYS A 363 -44.16 1.98 -0.55
N TYR A 364 -42.86 2.07 -0.81
CA TYR A 364 -42.16 3.33 -1.06
C TYR A 364 -41.33 3.25 -2.35
N VAL A 365 -41.40 4.29 -3.17
CA VAL A 365 -40.53 4.48 -4.34
C VAL A 365 -39.47 5.51 -3.98
N PHE A 366 -38.20 5.19 -4.26
CA PHE A 366 -37.07 6.07 -3.99
C PHE A 366 -36.49 6.60 -5.29
N GLU A 367 -36.27 7.91 -5.34
CA GLU A 367 -35.66 8.61 -6.46
C GLU A 367 -34.35 9.25 -6.01
N ILE A 368 -33.23 8.79 -6.58
CA ILE A 368 -31.88 9.19 -6.16
C ILE A 368 -31.31 10.14 -7.22
N SER A 369 -30.90 11.34 -6.80
CA SER A 369 -30.27 12.33 -7.68
C SER A 369 -29.04 12.96 -7.01
N GLU A 370 -28.26 13.74 -7.76
CA GLU A 370 -27.12 14.51 -7.23
C GLU A 370 -27.51 15.50 -6.12
N LYS A 371 -28.80 15.84 -6.02
CA LYS A 371 -29.36 16.75 -5.01
C LYS A 371 -29.89 16.02 -3.76
N GLY A 372 -29.79 14.68 -3.70
CA GLY A 372 -30.23 13.86 -2.57
C GLY A 372 -31.24 12.78 -2.97
N VAL A 373 -31.76 12.07 -1.95
CA VAL A 373 -32.74 10.99 -2.09
C VAL A 373 -34.14 11.52 -1.73
N LYS A 374 -35.09 11.38 -2.65
CA LYS A 374 -36.51 11.61 -2.41
C LYS A 374 -37.23 10.27 -2.32
N PHE A 375 -38.28 10.18 -1.49
CA PHE A 375 -39.13 9.00 -1.45
C PHE A 375 -40.61 9.37 -1.48
N GLN A 376 -41.42 8.48 -2.04
CA GLN A 376 -42.87 8.64 -2.14
C GLN A 376 -43.55 7.34 -1.70
N GLU A 377 -44.49 7.45 -0.76
CA GLU A 377 -45.35 6.34 -0.34
C GLU A 377 -46.40 6.06 -1.41
N ARG A 378 -46.47 4.83 -1.92
CA ARG A 378 -47.55 4.40 -2.81
C ARG A 378 -48.79 4.13 -1.96
N THR A 379 -49.84 4.92 -2.16
CA THR A 379 -51.17 4.60 -1.63
C THR A 379 -51.70 3.37 -2.36
N ASN A 380 -51.87 2.27 -1.62
CA ASN A 380 -52.37 1.01 -2.15
C ASN A 380 -53.84 1.14 -2.57
N THR A 381 -54.12 1.40 -3.84
CA THR A 381 -55.51 1.47 -4.35
C THR A 381 -56.14 0.08 -4.59
N ASN A 382 -55.41 -1.03 -4.39
CA ASN A 382 -55.88 -2.37 -4.75
C ASN A 382 -55.97 -3.38 -3.58
N GLN A 383 -56.34 -2.93 -2.38
CA GLN A 383 -56.62 -3.87 -1.27
C GLN A 383 -58.04 -4.49 -1.30
N GLN A 384 -58.93 -4.10 -2.21
CA GLN A 384 -60.29 -4.67 -2.27
C GLN A 384 -60.46 -5.91 -3.17
N ASN A 385 -59.47 -6.27 -4.00
CA ASN A 385 -59.60 -7.44 -4.89
C ASN A 385 -58.76 -8.67 -4.47
N ALA A 386 -58.00 -8.60 -3.38
CA ALA A 386 -57.12 -9.70 -2.94
C ALA A 386 -57.80 -10.72 -2.01
N SER A 387 -59.06 -10.50 -1.61
CA SER A 387 -59.77 -11.34 -0.64
C SER A 387 -60.61 -12.47 -1.25
N GLN A 388 -60.56 -12.70 -2.57
CA GLN A 388 -61.36 -13.77 -3.23
C GLN A 388 -60.55 -14.82 -3.99
N THR A 389 -59.22 -14.84 -3.87
CA THR A 389 -58.38 -15.89 -4.50
C THR A 389 -57.73 -16.82 -3.47
N SER A 390 -58.50 -17.21 -2.45
CA SER A 390 -58.22 -18.36 -1.60
C SER A 390 -59.09 -19.54 -2.05
N GLN A 391 -58.84 -20.05 -3.27
CA GLN A 391 -59.37 -21.35 -3.68
C GLN A 391 -58.33 -22.17 -4.46
N LYS A 392 -58.06 -23.35 -3.89
CA LYS A 392 -57.53 -24.57 -4.51
C LYS A 392 -56.11 -24.51 -5.08
N THR A 393 -55.12 -24.56 -4.18
CA THR A 393 -53.93 -25.39 -4.42
C THR A 393 -54.37 -26.86 -4.45
N THR A 394 -54.63 -27.34 -5.65
CA THR A 394 -54.78 -28.75 -5.99
C THR A 394 -53.59 -29.52 -5.44
N LYS A 395 -53.88 -30.63 -4.73
CA LYS A 395 -52.89 -31.67 -4.39
C LYS A 395 -52.20 -32.10 -5.69
N ILE A 396 -50.97 -31.65 -5.89
CA ILE A 396 -50.10 -32.18 -6.94
C ILE A 396 -49.73 -33.58 -6.48
N SER A 397 -50.38 -34.54 -7.12
CA SER A 397 -50.11 -35.96 -7.06
C SER A 397 -48.63 -36.21 -7.33
N LYS A 398 -48.01 -36.99 -6.45
CA LYS A 398 -46.79 -37.73 -6.71
C LYS A 398 -47.09 -38.67 -7.87
N ASP A 399 -46.85 -38.27 -9.11
CA ASP A 399 -46.54 -39.18 -10.21
C ASP A 399 -46.19 -38.36 -11.45
N GLY A 400 -44.96 -38.58 -11.94
CA GLY A 400 -44.61 -38.28 -13.33
C GLY A 400 -44.00 -36.92 -13.63
N LYS A 401 -42.67 -36.96 -13.79
CA LYS A 401 -41.85 -36.23 -14.77
C LYS A 401 -41.23 -34.87 -14.38
N GLN A 402 -39.90 -34.90 -14.48
CA GLN A 402 -38.89 -33.83 -14.53
C GLN A 402 -38.73 -32.97 -13.27
N GLY A 403 -37.84 -33.45 -12.40
CA GLY A 403 -37.45 -32.77 -11.16
C GLY A 403 -36.70 -31.48 -11.41
N ILE A 404 -37.34 -30.36 -11.09
CA ILE A 404 -36.65 -29.08 -10.86
C ILE A 404 -35.75 -29.29 -9.63
N VAL A 405 -34.44 -29.13 -9.80
CA VAL A 405 -33.46 -29.29 -8.72
C VAL A 405 -33.65 -28.15 -7.71
N ARG A 406 -34.33 -28.44 -6.60
CA ARG A 406 -34.51 -27.47 -5.52
C ARG A 406 -33.31 -27.51 -4.57
N LYS A 407 -32.82 -26.34 -4.15
CA LYS A 407 -31.70 -26.24 -3.20
C LYS A 407 -32.26 -26.19 -1.78
N GLY A 408 -31.93 -27.19 -0.97
CA GLY A 408 -32.16 -27.22 0.48
C GLY A 408 -32.83 -28.51 0.99
N CYS A 409 -33.22 -28.53 2.27
CA CYS A 409 -33.77 -29.72 2.95
C CYS A 409 -35.19 -30.12 2.50
N GLY A 410 -35.85 -29.30 1.68
CA GLY A 410 -37.19 -29.59 1.16
C GLY A 410 -38.33 -29.35 2.15
N ALA A 411 -38.04 -29.03 3.41
CA ALA A 411 -39.06 -28.68 4.40
C ALA A 411 -39.75 -27.35 4.03
N PRO A 412 -41.09 -27.28 4.05
CA PRO A 412 -41.82 -26.02 3.87
C PRO A 412 -41.50 -25.08 5.05
N LEU A 413 -41.18 -23.82 4.74
CA LEU A 413 -40.92 -22.81 5.75
C LEU A 413 -42.24 -22.08 6.06
N THR A 414 -42.88 -22.41 7.18
CA THR A 414 -44.13 -21.78 7.58
C THR A 414 -43.83 -20.48 8.33
N TRP A 415 -43.86 -19.34 7.63
CA TRP A 415 -43.51 -18.03 8.22
C TRP A 415 -44.36 -17.64 9.44
N SER A 416 -45.60 -18.13 9.50
CA SER A 416 -46.51 -17.91 10.63
C SER A 416 -46.13 -18.70 11.89
N GLU A 417 -45.28 -19.71 11.77
CA GLU A 417 -44.82 -20.55 12.90
C GLU A 417 -43.46 -20.08 13.45
N ILE A 418 -42.83 -19.08 12.81
CA ILE A 418 -41.61 -18.48 13.32
C ILE A 418 -41.99 -17.58 14.51
N PRO A 419 -41.46 -17.85 15.72
CA PRO A 419 -41.80 -17.04 16.88
C PRO A 419 -41.37 -15.58 16.66
N PRO A 420 -42.19 -14.60 17.11
CA PRO A 420 -41.82 -13.20 16.99
C PRO A 420 -40.49 -12.96 17.71
N LEU A 421 -39.63 -12.13 17.09
CA LEU A 421 -38.36 -11.74 17.70
C LEU A 421 -38.65 -11.11 19.07
N ASN A 422 -37.92 -11.55 20.09
CA ASN A 422 -38.06 -10.95 21.40
C ASN A 422 -37.41 -9.56 21.43
N GLU A 423 -37.79 -8.77 22.44
CA GLU A 423 -37.38 -7.36 22.54
C GLU A 423 -35.85 -7.18 22.61
N PHE A 424 -35.11 -8.18 23.11
CA PHE A 424 -33.65 -8.21 23.13
C PHE A 424 -33.05 -8.41 21.73
N GLN A 425 -33.59 -9.34 20.94
CA GLN A 425 -33.15 -9.59 19.56
C GLN A 425 -33.46 -8.40 18.64
N ILE A 426 -34.59 -7.72 18.88
CA ILE A 426 -34.95 -6.48 18.18
C ILE A 426 -33.95 -5.36 18.55
N LYS A 427 -33.58 -5.23 19.83
CA LYS A 427 -32.55 -4.27 20.28
C LYS A 427 -31.17 -4.58 19.69
N GLU A 428 -30.75 -5.84 19.64
CA GLU A 428 -29.46 -6.27 19.08
C GLU A 428 -29.35 -6.00 17.56
N LEU A 429 -30.47 -6.10 16.83
CA LEU A 429 -30.55 -5.80 15.39
C LEU A 429 -30.60 -4.29 15.10
N ILE A 430 -31.01 -3.48 16.08
CA ILE A 430 -31.21 -2.03 15.95
C ILE A 430 -30.07 -1.23 16.62
N ASP A 431 -29.14 -1.84 17.36
CA ASP A 431 -28.12 -1.11 18.12
C ASP A 431 -26.84 -0.78 17.30
N PRO A 432 -26.67 0.45 16.76
CA PRO A 432 -25.38 0.94 16.26
C PRO A 432 -24.32 1.09 17.37
N GLY A 433 -24.76 1.09 18.63
CA GLY A 433 -23.95 1.30 19.82
C GLY A 433 -22.93 0.22 20.09
N ILE A 434 -23.13 -1.05 19.72
CA ILE A 434 -22.11 -2.11 19.97
C ILE A 434 -20.85 -1.92 19.09
N VAL A 435 -21.01 -1.35 17.88
CA VAL A 435 -19.88 -1.02 17.00
C VAL A 435 -19.16 0.24 17.46
N ASP A 436 -19.89 1.22 17.98
CA ASP A 436 -19.33 2.45 18.57
C ASP A 436 -18.72 2.19 19.96
N TYR A 437 -19.29 1.29 20.76
CA TYR A 437 -18.80 0.85 22.08
C TYR A 437 -17.45 0.15 21.93
N LEU A 438 -17.29 -0.73 20.94
CA LEU A 438 -16.00 -1.34 20.61
C LEU A 438 -15.00 -0.37 19.96
N ALA A 439 -15.46 0.74 19.36
CA ALA A 439 -14.62 1.83 18.90
C ALA A 439 -14.21 2.80 20.03
N TYR A 440 -14.92 2.79 21.15
CA TYR A 440 -14.69 3.63 22.34
C TYR A 440 -13.93 2.94 23.48
N GLU A 441 -13.88 1.61 23.53
CA GLU A 441 -13.35 0.87 24.70
C GLU A 441 -11.82 0.79 24.83
N ILE A 442 -11.04 1.36 23.91
CA ILE A 442 -9.65 1.66 24.20
C ILE A 442 -9.55 3.18 24.33
N PRO A 443 -9.51 3.72 25.56
CA PRO A 443 -9.25 5.13 25.78
C PRO A 443 -8.10 5.59 24.88
N LYS A 444 -8.21 6.74 24.21
CA LYS A 444 -7.17 7.25 23.29
C LYS A 444 -5.78 7.21 23.92
N GLU A 445 -5.69 7.41 25.22
CA GLU A 445 -4.44 7.30 25.99
C GLU A 445 -3.92 5.86 26.11
N GLU A 446 -4.79 4.87 26.27
CA GLU A 446 -4.41 3.47 26.22
C GLU A 446 -3.98 3.03 24.81
N LEU A 447 -4.65 3.53 23.76
CA LEU A 447 -4.23 3.25 22.38
C LEU A 447 -2.86 3.87 22.09
N LYS A 448 -2.65 5.15 22.47
CA LYS A 448 -1.33 5.79 22.41
C LYS A 448 -0.28 5.01 23.19
N LYS A 449 -0.62 4.52 24.39
CA LYS A 449 0.26 3.69 25.21
C LYS A 449 0.62 2.40 24.49
N ARG A 450 -0.36 1.67 23.92
CA ARG A 450 -0.13 0.43 23.16
C ARG A 450 0.69 0.68 21.89
N THR A 451 0.43 1.76 21.15
CA THR A 451 1.24 2.16 19.98
C THR A 451 2.66 2.52 20.39
N LYS A 452 2.84 3.28 21.48
CA LYS A 452 4.16 3.63 22.01
C LYS A 452 4.93 2.39 22.46
N VAL A 453 4.29 1.44 23.12
CA VAL A 453 4.88 0.14 23.50
C VAL A 453 5.26 -0.67 22.26
N ALA A 454 4.39 -0.75 21.25
CA ALA A 454 4.68 -1.46 20.00
C ALA A 454 5.85 -0.81 19.22
N GLN A 455 5.89 0.53 19.17
CA GLN A 455 7.00 1.29 18.58
C GLN A 455 8.30 1.09 19.37
N GLN A 456 8.25 1.13 20.70
CA GLN A 456 9.41 0.89 21.55
C GLN A 456 9.92 -0.55 21.40
N SER A 457 9.03 -1.54 21.37
CA SER A 457 9.38 -2.94 21.12
C SER A 457 10.00 -3.13 19.73
N LEU A 458 9.45 -2.49 18.70
CA LEU A 458 10.03 -2.52 17.36
C LEU A 458 11.41 -1.85 17.33
N LYS A 459 11.57 -0.68 17.97
CA LYS A 459 12.86 0.02 18.09
C LYS A 459 13.89 -0.84 18.81
N GLN A 460 13.54 -1.47 19.92
CA GLN A 460 14.42 -2.41 20.65
C GLN A 460 14.84 -3.59 19.77
N ARG A 461 13.92 -4.19 19.02
CA ARG A 461 14.25 -5.29 18.09
C ARG A 461 15.15 -4.83 16.94
N VAL A 462 14.99 -3.60 16.47
CA VAL A 462 15.86 -3.01 15.45
C VAL A 462 17.26 -2.76 16.01
N GLU A 463 17.40 -2.19 17.19
CA GLU A 463 18.70 -1.96 17.82
C GLU A 463 19.42 -3.29 18.14
N GLN A 464 18.70 -4.28 18.70
CA GLN A 464 19.24 -5.63 18.90
C GLN A 464 19.73 -6.26 17.59
N ALA A 465 18.95 -6.11 16.51
CA ALA A 465 19.35 -6.61 15.19
C ALA A 465 20.56 -5.86 14.63
N LYS A 466 20.67 -4.54 14.84
CA LYS A 466 21.84 -3.76 14.42
C LYS A 466 23.11 -4.24 15.11
N ASP A 467 23.05 -4.52 16.41
CA ASP A 467 24.19 -5.01 17.19
C ASP A 467 24.68 -6.39 16.72
N GLN A 468 23.74 -7.24 16.29
CA GLN A 468 24.02 -8.58 15.76
C GLN A 468 24.50 -8.55 14.29
N LEU A 469 24.03 -7.59 13.49
CA LEU A 469 24.27 -7.50 12.05
C LEU A 469 25.34 -6.46 11.73
N LYS A 470 26.56 -6.72 12.17
CA LYS A 470 27.73 -5.93 11.75
C LYS A 470 28.08 -6.25 10.30
N VAL A 471 28.49 -5.22 9.56
CA VAL A 471 29.02 -5.38 8.21
C VAL A 471 30.32 -6.17 8.31
N VAL A 472 30.36 -7.34 7.68
CA VAL A 472 31.54 -8.19 7.63
C VAL A 472 32.39 -7.76 6.45
N ARG A 473 33.60 -7.26 6.73
CA ARG A 473 34.58 -6.88 5.71
C ARG A 473 35.42 -8.12 5.39
N LEU A 474 35.39 -8.57 4.14
CA LEU A 474 35.96 -9.84 3.65
C LEU A 474 37.14 -9.64 2.69
#